data_AF-A0A3M8CJF0-F1
#
_entry.id   AF-A0A3M8CJF0-F1
#
_cell.length_a   1.000
_cell.length_b   1.000
_cell.length_c   1.000
_cell.angle_alpha   90.00
_cell.angle_beta   90.00
_cell.angle_gamma   90.00
#
_symmetry.space_group_name_H-M   'P 1'
#
loop_
_entity.id
_entity.type
_entity.pdbx_description
1 polymer ?
#
loop_
_entity_poly.entity_id
_entity_poly.type
_entity_poly.pdbx_seq_one_letter_code
_entity_poly.pdbx_strand_id
1 'polypeptide(L)'
;MEARKMFSTDRYVTRGVNEVVPIELQRMLWSILEKRQVRGDQLDHLQIFELSAEWVDGEPLQKVLNRQEQPFHEEVIYVDHTENLAIGVTVWIIDSGEYSTALLAEEY
;
A
#
# COMPACT_ATOMS: atom_id res chain seq x y z
N MET A 1 -9.50 -25.54 -11.44
CA MET A 1 -8.36 -24.83 -10.83
C MET A 1 -8.94 -23.71 -10.02
N GLU A 2 -8.71 -23.67 -8.70
CA GLU A 2 -9.05 -22.49 -7.91
C GLU A 2 -8.17 -21.33 -8.39
N ALA A 3 -8.76 -20.15 -8.57
CA ALA A 3 -7.99 -18.96 -8.88
C ALA A 3 -7.09 -18.64 -7.69
N ARG A 4 -5.80 -18.41 -7.93
CA ARG A 4 -4.85 -17.94 -6.92
C ARG A 4 -5.39 -16.65 -6.30
N LYS A 5 -5.36 -16.57 -4.96
CA LYS A 5 -5.65 -15.33 -4.24
C LYS A 5 -4.44 -14.37 -4.37
N MET A 6 -4.65 -13.17 -4.89
CA MET A 6 -3.59 -12.15 -4.99
C MET A 6 -3.11 -11.74 -3.60
N PHE A 7 -1.82 -11.44 -3.44
CA PHE A 7 -1.16 -10.97 -2.20
C PHE A 7 -1.33 -11.91 -1.00
N SER A 8 -1.34 -13.22 -1.23
CA SER A 8 -1.45 -14.26 -0.19
C SER A 8 -0.17 -15.08 -0.01
N THR A 9 0.95 -14.62 -0.56
CA THR A 9 2.26 -15.28 -0.48
C THR A 9 3.20 -14.48 0.43
N ASP A 10 4.46 -14.93 0.54
CA ASP A 10 5.48 -14.25 1.34
C ASP A 10 5.61 -12.78 0.93
N ARG A 11 5.76 -11.91 1.94
CA ARG A 11 5.82 -10.46 1.76
C ARG A 11 7.23 -9.96 2.00
N TYR A 12 7.74 -9.22 1.03
CA TYR A 12 9.05 -8.59 1.07
C TYR A 12 8.91 -7.08 0.91
N VAL A 13 9.90 -6.36 1.42
CA VAL A 13 9.99 -4.91 1.32
C VAL A 13 11.41 -4.58 0.86
N THR A 14 11.54 -3.72 -0.14
CA THR A 14 12.86 -3.27 -0.61
C THR A 14 13.56 -2.43 0.46
N ARG A 15 14.86 -2.26 0.27
CA ARG A 15 15.63 -1.37 1.13
C ARG A 15 15.15 0.07 1.04
N GLY A 16 14.80 0.58 -0.14
CA GLY A 16 14.32 1.94 -0.31
C GLY A 16 13.04 2.21 0.49
N VAL A 17 12.04 1.32 0.40
CA VAL A 17 10.82 1.44 1.21
C VAL A 17 11.13 1.38 2.71
N ASN A 18 12.02 0.49 3.15
CA ASN A 18 12.42 0.40 4.55
C ASN A 18 13.11 1.65 5.10
N GLU A 19 13.79 2.41 4.25
CA GLU A 19 14.48 3.64 4.65
C GLU A 19 13.54 4.86 4.71
N VAL A 20 12.49 4.91 3.87
CA VAL A 20 11.66 6.12 3.73
C VAL A 20 10.22 5.98 4.23
N VAL A 21 9.72 4.76 4.42
CA VAL A 21 8.35 4.50 4.91
C VAL A 21 8.42 3.89 6.31
N PRO A 22 7.82 4.53 7.33
CA PRO A 22 7.78 3.99 8.69
C PRO A 22 7.12 2.61 8.75
N ILE A 23 7.66 1.72 9.59
CA ILE A 23 7.25 0.31 9.64
C ILE A 23 5.74 0.12 9.89
N GLU A 24 5.13 0.98 10.72
CA GLU A 24 3.69 0.89 10.98
C GLU A 24 2.86 1.28 9.75
N LEU A 25 3.33 2.26 8.96
CA LEU A 25 2.69 2.62 7.70
C LEU A 25 2.86 1.49 6.67
N GLN A 26 4.04 0.85 6.59
CA GLN A 26 4.24 -0.32 5.73
C GLN A 26 3.26 -1.44 6.07
N ARG A 27 3.11 -1.79 7.36
CA ARG A 27 2.12 -2.77 7.83
C ARG A 27 0.71 -2.39 7.45
N MET A 28 0.39 -1.10 7.51
CA MET A 28 -0.92 -0.61 7.12
C MET A 28 -1.22 -0.80 5.63
N LEU A 29 -0.25 -0.58 4.74
CA LEU A 29 -0.44 -0.82 3.30
C LEU A 29 -0.83 -2.28 3.04
N TRP A 30 -0.15 -3.22 3.69
CA TRP A 30 -0.51 -4.65 3.61
C TRP A 30 -1.90 -4.94 4.21
N SER A 31 -2.24 -4.32 5.34
CA SER A 31 -3.56 -4.49 5.96
C SER A 31 -4.69 -3.97 5.10
N ILE A 32 -4.47 -2.90 4.32
CA ILE A 32 -5.44 -2.40 3.33
C ILE A 32 -5.74 -3.50 2.31
N LEU A 33 -4.71 -4.14 1.73
CA LEU A 33 -4.91 -5.25 0.78
C LEU A 33 -5.63 -6.44 1.41
N GLU A 34 -5.28 -6.83 2.64
CA GLU A 34 -5.98 -7.89 3.37
C GLU A 34 -7.47 -7.58 3.57
N LYS A 35 -7.80 -6.35 3.97
CA LYS A 35 -9.20 -5.92 4.15
C LYS A 35 -9.95 -5.94 2.83
N ARG A 36 -9.33 -5.50 1.73
CA ARG A 36 -9.93 -5.55 0.39
C ARG A 36 -10.18 -6.99 -0.07
N GLN A 37 -9.25 -7.90 0.19
CA GLN A 37 -9.47 -9.34 -0.04
C GLN A 37 -10.66 -9.90 0.77
N VAL A 38 -10.76 -9.56 2.06
CA VAL A 38 -11.87 -10.00 2.93
C VAL A 38 -13.21 -9.41 2.46
N ARG A 39 -13.20 -8.18 1.97
CA ARG A 39 -14.35 -7.50 1.36
C ARG A 39 -14.82 -8.16 0.06
N GLY A 40 -13.97 -8.97 -0.57
CA GLY A 40 -14.25 -9.66 -1.83
C GLY A 40 -13.88 -8.84 -3.06
N ASP A 41 -13.03 -7.82 -2.91
CA ASP A 41 -12.54 -7.03 -4.04
C ASP A 41 -11.73 -7.90 -5.02
N GLN A 42 -11.93 -7.66 -6.31
CA GLN A 42 -11.04 -8.20 -7.34
C GLN A 42 -9.79 -7.32 -7.42
N LEU A 43 -8.65 -7.85 -6.95
CA LEU A 43 -7.35 -7.19 -7.03
C LEU A 43 -6.61 -7.65 -8.29
N ASP A 44 -5.91 -6.74 -8.96
CA ASP A 44 -4.87 -7.10 -9.91
C ASP A 44 -3.56 -7.41 -9.18
N HIS A 45 -2.48 -7.58 -9.96
CA HIS A 45 -1.16 -7.88 -9.45
C HIS A 45 -0.36 -6.64 -9.01
N LEU A 46 -0.85 -5.41 -9.26
CA LEU A 46 -0.13 -4.15 -9.01
C LEU A 46 -1.01 -3.19 -8.18
N GLN A 47 -0.59 -2.92 -6.96
CA GLN A 47 -1.29 -2.01 -6.07
C GLN A 47 -0.42 -0.80 -5.81
N ILE A 48 -0.92 0.38 -6.17
CA ILE A 48 -0.20 1.64 -6.05
C ILE A 48 -0.69 2.34 -4.78
N PHE A 49 0.26 2.81 -3.96
CA PHE A 49 0.00 3.57 -2.74
C PHE A 49 0.74 4.91 -2.82
N GLU A 50 0.00 6.00 -2.91
CA GLU A 50 0.55 7.36 -2.87
C GLU A 50 0.40 7.92 -1.45
N LEU A 51 1.53 8.23 -0.81
CA LEU A 51 1.62 8.66 0.58
C LEU A 51 1.81 10.18 0.64
N SER A 52 0.89 10.86 1.31
CA SER A 52 0.89 12.31 1.48
C SER A 52 0.38 12.68 2.87
N ALA A 53 0.37 13.96 3.21
CA ALA A 53 -0.26 14.45 4.43
C ALA A 53 -1.27 15.54 4.11
N GLU A 54 -2.36 15.57 4.87
CA GLU A 54 -3.30 16.68 4.90
C GLU A 54 -3.30 17.33 6.28
N TRP A 55 -3.46 18.65 6.34
CA TRP A 55 -3.48 19.39 7.60
C TRP A 55 -4.92 19.62 8.03
N VAL A 56 -5.28 19.16 9.23
CA VAL A 56 -6.61 19.33 9.82
C VAL A 56 -6.43 19.97 11.19
N ASP A 57 -7.06 21.12 11.40
CA ASP A 57 -6.98 21.89 12.66
C ASP A 57 -5.55 22.18 13.14
N GLY A 58 -4.59 22.28 12.22
CA GLY A 58 -3.19 22.55 12.52
C GLY A 58 -2.34 21.31 12.83
N GLU A 59 -2.93 20.11 12.80
CA GLU A 59 -2.23 18.84 12.97
C GLU A 59 -2.13 18.09 11.63
N PRO A 60 -1.00 17.44 11.32
CA PRO A 60 -0.86 16.70 10.09
C PRO A 60 -1.44 15.29 10.21
N LEU A 61 -2.22 14.89 9.22
CA LEU A 61 -2.85 13.59 9.10
C LEU A 61 -2.25 12.84 7.91
N GLN A 62 -1.81 11.60 8.13
CA GLN A 62 -1.30 10.78 7.04
C GLN A 62 -2.46 10.39 6.11
N LYS A 63 -2.29 10.70 4.83
CA LYS A 63 -3.21 10.32 3.75
C LYS A 63 -2.56 9.23 2.90
N VAL A 64 -3.33 8.18 2.64
CA VAL A 64 -2.94 7.04 1.80
C VAL A 64 -3.96 6.91 0.68
N LEU A 65 -3.53 7.16 -0.55
CA LEU A 65 -4.33 6.90 -1.74
C LEU A 65 -3.93 5.54 -2.31
N ASN A 66 -4.83 4.55 -2.27
CA ASN A 66 -4.64 3.25 -2.89
C ASN A 66 -5.34 3.18 -4.26
N ARG A 67 -4.62 2.75 -5.29
CA ARG A 67 -5.10 2.63 -6.67
C ARG A 67 -4.70 1.28 -7.27
N GLN A 68 -5.51 0.81 -8.21
CA GLN A 68 -5.19 -0.32 -9.09
C GLN A 68 -5.77 -0.07 -10.49
N GLU A 69 -5.33 -0.85 -11.49
CA GLU A 69 -5.70 -0.63 -12.88
C GLU A 69 -6.90 -1.47 -13.33
N GLN A 70 -6.98 -2.75 -12.90
CA GLN A 70 -8.01 -3.67 -13.42
C GLN A 70 -8.62 -4.64 -12.39
N PRO A 71 -9.93 -4.54 -12.08
CA PRO A 71 -10.81 -3.42 -12.43
C PRO A 71 -10.30 -2.12 -11.82
N PHE A 72 -10.53 -0.98 -12.46
CA PHE A 72 -10.15 0.31 -11.90
C PHE A 72 -10.77 0.47 -10.50
N HIS A 73 -9.92 0.77 -9.53
CA HIS A 73 -10.33 1.10 -8.16
C HIS A 73 -9.41 2.16 -7.59
N GLU A 74 -9.99 3.05 -6.79
CA GLU A 74 -9.31 4.12 -6.11
C GLU A 74 -9.99 4.38 -4.77
N GLU A 75 -9.22 4.36 -3.68
CA GLU A 75 -9.73 4.68 -2.35
C GLU A 75 -8.72 5.52 -1.55
N VAL A 76 -9.23 6.47 -0.78
CA VAL A 76 -8.44 7.28 0.16
C VAL A 76 -8.68 6.78 1.57
N ILE A 77 -7.59 6.50 2.29
CA ILE A 77 -7.58 6.16 3.71
C ILE A 77 -6.82 7.24 4.45
N TYR A 78 -7.40 7.72 5.56
CA TYR A 78 -6.70 8.57 6.52
C TYR A 78 -6.21 7.71 7.68
N VAL A 79 -4.98 8.00 8.11
CA VAL A 79 -4.29 7.25 9.15
C VAL A 79 -3.98 8.18 10.31
N ASP A 80 -4.79 8.07 11.35
CA ASP A 80 -4.59 8.81 12.59
C ASP A 80 -3.34 8.32 13.33
N HIS A 81 -2.77 9.20 14.18
CA HIS A 81 -1.71 8.86 15.14
C HIS A 81 -0.42 8.29 14.53
N THR A 82 -0.05 8.71 13.32
CA THR A 82 1.24 8.33 12.75
C THR A 82 2.33 9.27 13.28
N GLU A 83 3.21 8.79 14.18
CA GLU A 83 4.31 9.60 14.74
C GLU A 83 5.29 10.09 13.67
N ASN A 84 5.44 9.33 12.57
CA ASN A 84 6.31 9.64 11.44
C ASN A 84 5.49 9.62 10.15
N LEU A 85 5.42 10.74 9.44
CA LEU A 85 4.69 10.82 8.18
C LEU A 85 5.59 10.40 7.02
N ALA A 86 5.00 9.72 6.04
CA ALA A 86 5.59 9.57 4.70
C ALA A 86 4.84 10.49 3.74
N ILE A 87 5.56 11.46 3.16
CA ILE A 87 4.99 12.50 2.30
C ILE A 87 5.74 12.50 0.97
N GLY A 88 5.00 12.46 -0.14
CA GLY A 88 5.57 12.49 -1.48
C GLY A 88 6.22 11.16 -1.88
N VAL A 89 5.83 10.06 -1.23
CA VAL A 89 6.36 8.72 -1.50
C VAL A 89 5.30 7.89 -2.21
N THR A 90 5.67 7.24 -3.30
CA THR A 90 4.82 6.27 -3.99
C THR A 90 5.39 4.88 -3.82
N VAL A 91 4.62 4.00 -3.18
CA VAL A 91 4.95 2.59 -2.98
C VAL A 91 4.11 1.75 -3.92
N TRP A 92 4.74 0.86 -4.66
CA TRP A 92 4.08 -0.20 -5.40
C TRP A 92 4.15 -1.48 -4.59
N ILE A 93 3.05 -2.23 -4.56
CA ILE A 93 3.01 -3.59 -4.05
C ILE A 93 2.67 -4.50 -5.23
N ILE A 94 3.60 -5.37 -5.59
CA ILE A 94 3.50 -6.27 -6.74
C ILE A 94 3.40 -7.71 -6.27
N ASP A 95 2.43 -8.46 -6.78
CA ASP A 95 2.38 -9.93 -6.66
C ASP A 95 2.97 -10.57 -7.92
N SER A 96 4.10 -11.26 -7.76
CA SER A 96 4.83 -11.91 -8.86
C SER A 96 4.28 -13.27 -9.28
N GLY A 97 3.32 -13.83 -8.55
CA GLY A 97 2.96 -15.24 -8.66
C GLY A 97 3.78 -16.17 -7.75
N GLU A 98 4.85 -15.70 -7.10
CA GLU A 98 5.62 -16.51 -6.14
C GLU A 98 5.68 -15.83 -4.77
N TYR A 99 5.95 -14.52 -4.77
CA TYR A 99 5.98 -13.66 -3.60
C TYR A 99 5.40 -12.29 -3.92
N SER A 100 5.08 -11.52 -2.88
CA SER A 100 4.68 -10.13 -2.99
C SER A 100 5.78 -9.19 -2.49
N THR A 101 6.02 -8.10 -3.19
CA THR A 101 7.07 -7.13 -2.82
C THR A 101 6.52 -5.71 -2.79
N ALA A 102 6.79 -4.98 -1.71
CA ALA A 102 6.65 -3.54 -1.64
C ALA A 102 7.96 -2.86 -2.06
N LEU A 103 7.89 -1.95 -3.03
CA LEU A 103 9.01 -1.21 -3.58
C LEU A 103 8.61 0.24 -3.88
N LEU A 104 9.58 1.15 -3.97
CA LEU A 104 9.31 2.51 -4.44
C LEU A 104 9.05 2.49 -5.94
N ALA A 105 8.19 3.39 -6.42
CA ALA A 105 7.91 3.50 -7.86
C ALA A 105 9.17 3.78 -8.70
N GLU A 106 10.17 4.43 -8.12
CA GLU A 106 11.47 4.73 -8.75
C GLU A 106 12.48 3.57 -8.73
N GLU A 107 12.18 2.49 -8.00
CA GLU A 107 13.01 1.27 -7.97
C GLU A 107 12.63 0.28 -9.10
N TYR A 108 11.57 0.56 -9.87
CA TYR A 108 11.07 -0.26 -10.97
C TYR A 108 11.37 0.38 -12.33
#